data_AF-A0A836W0K9-F1
#
_entry.id   AF-A0A836W0K9-F1
#
_cell.length_a   1.000
_cell.length_b   1.000
_cell.length_c   1.000
_cell.angle_alpha   90.00
_cell.angle_beta   90.00
_cell.angle_gamma   90.00
#
_symmetry.space_group_name_H-M   'P 1'
#
loop_
_entity.id
_entity.type
_entity.pdbx_description
1 polymer ?
#
loop_
_entity_poly.entity_id
_entity_poly.type
_entity_poly.pdbx_seq_one_letter_code
_entity_poly.pdbx_strand_id
1 'polypeptide(L)'
;MREGGPTPEDRIVFAFRIATARRPDSHELAVLVKAFRKRLEAYRRDADAAQNLVSVGEAPRDSSLDVVELAAYTIVANIILNLDETITKS
;
A
#
# COMPACT_ATOMS: atom_id res chain seq x y z
N MET A 1 -7.25 -4.33 1.94
CA MET A 1 -7.83 -3.47 0.88
C MET A 1 -8.92 -4.27 0.17
N ARG A 2 -10.16 -3.75 0.08
CA ARG A 2 -11.31 -4.51 -0.47
C ARG A 2 -11.57 -4.27 -1.96
N GLU A 3 -11.00 -3.21 -2.51
CA GLU A 3 -11.19 -2.77 -3.90
C GLU A 3 -9.94 -3.03 -4.73
N GLY A 4 -10.11 -3.13 -6.06
CA GLY A 4 -9.00 -3.29 -6.98
C GLY A 4 -8.60 -4.73 -7.28
N GLY A 5 -9.46 -5.73 -7.08
CA GLY A 5 -9.22 -7.11 -7.55
C GLY A 5 -8.64 -8.08 -6.51
N PRO A 6 -8.47 -9.36 -6.90
CA PRO A 6 -8.10 -10.43 -5.98
C PRO A 6 -6.60 -10.49 -5.68
N THR A 7 -5.75 -9.92 -6.53
CA THR A 7 -4.29 -9.99 -6.35
C THR A 7 -3.70 -8.72 -5.76
N PRO A 8 -2.55 -8.80 -5.07
CA PRO A 8 -1.81 -7.61 -4.65
C PRO A 8 -1.48 -6.68 -5.81
N GLU A 9 -1.12 -7.23 -6.98
CA GLU A 9 -0.81 -6.51 -8.19
C GLU A 9 -2.01 -5.67 -8.66
N ASP A 10 -3.20 -6.27 -8.76
CA ASP A 10 -4.42 -5.55 -9.17
C ASP A 10 -4.74 -4.39 -8.21
N ARG A 11 -4.61 -4.66 -6.91
CA ARG A 11 -4.89 -3.67 -5.86
C ARG A 11 -3.90 -2.51 -5.87
N ILE A 12 -2.63 -2.79 -6.17
CA ILE A 12 -1.58 -1.77 -6.34
C ILE A 12 -1.87 -0.94 -7.60
N VAL A 13 -2.23 -1.57 -8.72
CA VAL A 13 -2.64 -0.85 -9.95
C VAL A 13 -3.84 0.05 -9.67
N PHE A 14 -4.82 -0.43 -8.93
CA PHE A 14 -5.98 0.37 -8.53
C PHE A 14 -5.58 1.55 -7.65
N ALA A 15 -4.81 1.32 -6.58
CA ALA A 15 -4.31 2.39 -5.71
C ALA A 15 -3.53 3.47 -6.49
N PHE A 16 -2.67 3.03 -7.40
CA PHE A 16 -1.88 3.92 -8.24
C PHE A 16 -2.75 4.78 -9.15
N ARG A 17 -3.76 4.19 -9.77
CA ARG A 17 -4.71 4.91 -10.63
C ARG A 17 -5.56 5.89 -9.85
N ILE A 18 -5.99 5.55 -8.64
CA ILE A 18 -6.75 6.47 -7.78
C ILE A 18 -5.90 7.69 -7.38
N ALA A 19 -4.62 7.48 -7.08
CA ALA A 19 -3.73 8.56 -6.64
C ALA A 19 -3.21 9.44 -7.80
N THR A 20 -2.86 8.85 -8.94
CA THR A 20 -2.12 9.52 -10.03
C THR A 20 -2.95 9.73 -11.31
N ALA A 21 -4.20 9.25 -11.36
CA ALA A 21 -5.06 9.19 -12.54
C ALA A 21 -4.51 8.42 -13.76
N ARG A 22 -3.32 7.79 -13.66
CA ARG A 22 -2.68 6.99 -14.70
C ARG A 22 -2.46 5.54 -14.26
N ARG A 23 -2.09 4.66 -15.18
CA ARG A 23 -1.64 3.30 -14.84
C ARG A 23 -0.13 3.33 -14.59
N PRO A 24 0.37 2.53 -13.63
CA PRO A 24 1.81 2.35 -13.48
C PRO A 24 2.36 1.62 -14.70
N ASP A 25 3.58 1.93 -15.10
CA ASP A 25 4.29 1.10 -16.06
C ASP A 25 4.78 -0.22 -15.42
N SER A 26 5.37 -1.10 -16.23
CA SER A 26 5.86 -2.40 -15.75
C SER A 26 6.97 -2.31 -14.69
N HIS A 27 7.81 -1.27 -14.74
CA HIS A 27 8.88 -1.05 -13.78
C HIS A 27 8.33 -0.52 -12.46
N GLU A 28 7.48 0.51 -12.51
CA GLU A 28 6.79 1.08 -11.35
C GLU A 28 5.98 0.01 -10.60
N LEU A 29 5.19 -0.80 -11.34
CA LEU A 29 4.41 -1.88 -10.74
C LEU A 29 5.32 -2.91 -10.06
N ALA A 30 6.41 -3.32 -10.70
CA ALA A 30 7.35 -4.29 -10.13
C ALA A 30 7.99 -3.76 -8.84
N VAL A 31 8.37 -2.47 -8.80
CA VAL A 31 8.94 -1.82 -7.61
C VAL A 31 7.90 -1.79 -6.48
N LEU A 32 6.67 -1.38 -6.76
CA LEU A 32 5.59 -1.29 -5.77
C LEU A 32 5.20 -2.66 -5.21
N VAL A 33 5.09 -3.67 -6.07
CA VAL A 33 4.81 -5.07 -5.65
C VAL A 33 5.96 -5.62 -4.79
N LYS A 34 7.21 -5.34 -5.16
CA LYS A 34 8.38 -5.74 -4.37
C LYS A 34 8.37 -5.06 -3.00
N ALA A 35 8.07 -3.76 -2.95
CA ALA A 35 7.95 -3.02 -1.70
C ALA A 35 6.83 -3.56 -0.81
N PHE A 36 5.66 -3.84 -1.40
CA PHE A 36 4.53 -4.48 -0.72
C PHE A 36 4.95 -5.82 -0.10
N ARG A 37 5.51 -6.74 -0.88
CA ARG A 37 5.90 -8.08 -0.40
C ARG A 37 6.95 -8.01 0.70
N LYS A 38 7.97 -7.15 0.53
CA LYS A 38 9.01 -6.92 1.55
C LYS A 38 8.40 -6.45 2.85
N ARG A 39 7.43 -5.53 2.78
CA ARG A 39 6.80 -4.97 3.96
C ARG A 39 5.80 -5.93 4.61
N LEU A 40 5.05 -6.68 3.79
CA LEU A 40 4.18 -7.76 4.25
C LEU A 40 4.98 -8.80 5.03
N GLU A 41 6.12 -9.27 4.52
CA GLU A 41 6.98 -10.21 5.25
C GLU A 41 7.53 -9.63 6.54
N ALA A 42 7.94 -8.36 6.55
CA ALA A 42 8.40 -7.69 7.77
C ALA A 42 7.30 -7.65 8.84
N TYR A 43 6.08 -7.25 8.46
CA TYR A 43 4.94 -7.19 9.38
C TYR A 43 4.40 -8.55 9.78
N ARG A 44 4.59 -9.60 8.97
CA ARG A 44 4.29 -10.98 9.39
C ARG A 44 5.21 -11.47 10.50
N ARG A 45 6.46 -10.96 10.54
CA ARG A 45 7.43 -11.31 11.59
C ARG A 45 7.30 -10.40 12.83
N ASP A 46 6.69 -9.23 12.65
CA ASP A 46 6.50 -8.22 13.70
C ASP A 46 5.11 -7.57 13.54
N ALA A 47 4.11 -8.25 14.09
CA ALA A 47 2.72 -7.80 14.03
C ALA A 47 2.49 -6.54 14.89
N ASP A 48 3.31 -6.32 15.93
CA ASP A 48 3.25 -5.13 16.78
C ASP A 48 3.66 -3.88 15.98
N ALA A 49 4.69 -3.99 15.14
CA ALA A 49 5.06 -2.91 14.21
C ALA A 49 3.95 -2.60 13.19
N ALA A 50 3.22 -3.62 12.73
CA ALA A 50 2.06 -3.44 11.84
C ALA A 50 0.93 -2.70 12.56
N GLN A 51 0.66 -3.11 13.80
CA GLN A 51 -0.38 -2.53 14.64
C GLN A 51 -0.06 -1.07 15.00
N ASN A 52 1.19 -0.77 15.33
CA ASN A 52 1.64 0.61 15.58
C ASN A 52 1.46 1.51 14.36
N LEU A 53 1.72 1.01 13.15
CA LEU A 53 1.54 1.81 11.93
C LEU A 53 0.06 2.12 11.66
N VAL A 54 -0.84 1.13 11.79
CA VAL A 54 -2.26 1.30 11.48
C VAL A 54 -3.07 1.92 12.62
N SER A 55 -2.52 1.97 13.83
CA SER A 55 -3.15 2.62 14.99
C SER A 55 -2.92 4.15 15.02
N VAL A 56 -2.11 4.68 14.11
CA VAL A 56 -1.98 6.13 13.90
C VAL A 56 -3.16 6.60 13.04
N GLY A 57 -4.30 6.87 13.68
CA GLY A 57 -5.51 7.41 13.05
C GLY A 57 -6.75 7.32 13.95
N GLU A 58 -7.61 8.33 13.90
CA GLU A 58 -8.82 8.44 14.75
C GLU A 58 -9.99 7.52 14.34
N ALA A 59 -9.86 6.74 13.26
CA ALA A 59 -10.93 5.88 12.78
C ALA A 59 -10.95 4.52 13.50
N PRO A 60 -12.11 4.08 14.05
CA PRO A 60 -12.23 2.75 14.62
C PRO A 60 -11.96 1.68 13.56
N ARG A 61 -10.98 0.82 13.85
CA ARG A 61 -10.53 -0.28 13.01
C ARG A 61 -11.65 -1.26 12.67
N ASP A 62 -11.69 -1.67 11.41
CA ASP A 62 -12.46 -2.84 10.98
C ASP A 62 -11.66 -4.10 11.32
N SER A 63 -12.08 -4.83 12.36
CA SER A 63 -11.43 -6.04 12.86
C SER A 63 -11.47 -7.22 11.89
N SER A 64 -12.19 -7.10 10.77
CA SER A 64 -12.22 -8.12 9.71
C SER A 64 -11.04 -8.06 8.73
N LEU A 65 -10.21 -7.02 8.79
CA LEU A 65 -9.06 -6.84 7.90
C LEU A 65 -7.77 -7.34 8.55
N ASP A 66 -6.96 -8.07 7.78
CA ASP A 66 -5.62 -8.48 8.20
C ASP A 66 -4.75 -7.22 8.41
N VAL A 67 -4.40 -6.95 9.67
CA VAL A 67 -3.60 -5.80 10.12
C VAL A 67 -2.27 -5.73 9.39
N VAL A 68 -1.68 -6.88 9.08
CA VAL A 68 -0.40 -7.00 8.38
C VAL A 68 -0.55 -6.55 6.93
N GLU A 69 -1.62 -6.99 6.27
CA GLU A 69 -1.91 -6.63 4.89
C GLU A 69 -2.27 -5.14 4.77
N LEU A 70 -3.06 -4.62 5.72
CA LEU A 70 -3.42 -3.20 5.79
C LEU A 70 -2.18 -2.32 5.95
N ALA A 71 -1.29 -2.66 6.89
CA ALA A 71 -0.04 -1.93 7.12
C ALA A 71 0.86 -1.93 5.87
N ALA A 72 0.94 -3.05 5.15
CA ALA A 72 1.69 -3.14 3.92
C ALA A 72 1.10 -2.22 2.82
N TYR A 73 -0.22 -2.18 2.65
CA TYR A 73 -0.87 -1.27 1.71
C TYR A 73 -0.72 0.21 2.08
N THR A 74 -0.73 0.56 3.36
CA THR A 74 -0.47 1.93 3.81
C THR A 74 0.91 2.41 3.37
N ILE A 75 1.92 1.55 3.45
CA ILE A 75 3.27 1.89 2.97
C ILE A 75 3.31 2.05 1.45
N VAL A 76 2.64 1.18 0.70
CA VAL A 76 2.54 1.32 -0.75
C VAL A 76 1.86 2.65 -1.12
N ALA A 77 0.76 2.99 -0.47
CA ALA A 77 0.07 4.27 -0.69
C ALA A 77 0.99 5.46 -0.43
N ASN A 78 1.76 5.45 0.66
CA ASN A 78 2.77 6.47 0.93
C ASN A 78 3.82 6.56 -0.18
N ILE A 79 4.32 5.43 -0.69
CA ILE A 79 5.29 5.42 -1.81
C ILE A 79 4.66 6.06 -3.05
N ILE A 80 3.41 5.73 -3.37
CA ILE A 80 2.70 6.29 -4.52
C ILE A 80 2.52 7.81 -4.38
N LEU A 81 2.11 8.29 -3.20
CA LEU A 81 1.92 9.72 -2.94
C LEU A 81 3.24 10.50 -2.98
N ASN A 82 4.33 9.91 -2.46
CA ASN A 82 5.67 10.50 -2.58
C ASN A 82 6.17 10.47 -4.04
N LEU A 83 5.83 9.43 -4.81
CA LEU A 83 6.12 9.40 -6.24
C LEU A 83 5.41 10.55 -6.97
N ASP A 84 4.13 10.78 -6.67
CA ASP A 84 3.37 11.88 -7.24
C ASP A 84 3.99 13.23 -6.89
N GLU A 85 4.38 13.50 -5.64
CA GLU A 85 5.06 14.76 -5.29
C GLU A 85 6.40 14.93 -6.02
N THR A 86 7.14 13.83 -6.26
CA THR A 86 8.41 13.89 -7.01
C THR A 86 8.23 14.00 -8.53
N ILE A 87 7.14 13.49 -9.10
CA ILE A 87 6.87 13.49 -10.55
C ILE A 87 6.05 14.73 -10.94
N THR A 88 5.09 15.15 -10.11
CA THR A 88 4.21 16.32 -10.26
C THR A 88 4.87 17.59 -9.70
N LYS A 89 6.16 17.77 -9.96
CA LYS A 89 6.86 19.03 -9.69
C LYS A 89 7.08 19.77 -11.02
N SER A 90 6.09 20.55 -11.44
CA SER A 90 6.17 21.60 -12.47
C SER A 90 5.01 22.57 -12.30
#